data_AF-A0A3B5LBH8-F1
#
_entry.id   AF-A0A3B5LBH8-F1
#
_cell.length_a   1.000
_cell.length_b   1.000
_cell.length_c   1.000
_cell.angle_alpha   90.00
_cell.angle_beta   90.00
_cell.angle_gamma   90.00
#
_symmetry.space_group_name_H-M   'P 1'
#
loop_
_entity.id
_entity.type
_entity.pdbx_description
1 polymer ?
#
loop_
_entity_poly.entity_id
_entity_poly.type
_entity_poly.pdbx_seq_one_letter_code
_entity_poly.pdbx_strand_id
1 'polypeptide(L)'
;VTMRTKQMRHVCVLLPNKQHLDCSVRMRARGQEVMKTVLRSLGVGDLQVFGLALLRDNEYLFLDLEQKLRKYFGKTWSRNSLKVSFSLVKFYLENGLLILSSKVQQLYYWELRQKVLQSQDHQQEALLFQLAASALQAEVGDLERGEGAEDEGGDEKKERVQYFLPEDYFPPWLINHRGRNFLLQHSPVLHGELRGTPRSRAILQFIKEASSLQDAALTFYRMKQVRLLPYFTSTLPLYSLFIFPLQGSRFEIAAVDSKLVYYTHSAFHSKHILKHLSDSHRFYVNSKDAACYIQQLEDMQIIFVLTLMAEVESEEAFVDDPAEVTWLAEFLYGASVDGPLQLPSSTWAGVCYNQHQRNYLHRVCVCRVILCIM
;
A
#
# COMPACT_ATOMS: atom_id res chain seq x y z
N VAL A 1 -6.73 21.19 50.81
CA VAL A 1 -6.02 20.80 49.56
C VAL A 1 -6.91 21.15 48.37
N THR A 2 -6.63 22.26 47.69
CA THR A 2 -7.37 22.65 46.48
C THR A 2 -7.11 21.62 45.37
N MET A 3 -8.16 20.91 44.94
CA MET A 3 -8.09 20.03 43.78
C MET A 3 -7.72 20.85 42.54
N ARG A 4 -6.46 20.75 42.09
CA ARG A 4 -6.07 21.18 40.75
C ARG A 4 -6.89 20.34 39.76
N THR A 5 -7.95 20.93 39.21
CA THR A 5 -8.63 20.41 38.02
C THR A 5 -7.57 20.15 36.96
N LYS A 6 -7.28 18.87 36.69
CA LYS A 6 -6.29 18.48 35.69
C LYS A 6 -6.81 18.97 34.34
N GLN A 7 -6.24 20.05 33.82
CA GLN A 7 -6.59 20.57 32.50
C GLN A 7 -6.38 19.45 31.45
N MET A 8 -7.50 19.00 30.89
CA MET A 8 -7.55 18.00 29.82
C MET A 8 -7.63 18.69 28.46
N ARG A 9 -7.20 17.98 27.42
CA ARG A 9 -7.25 18.38 26.02
C ARG A 9 -7.84 17.25 25.20
N HIS A 10 -8.70 17.61 24.25
CA HIS A 10 -9.27 16.68 23.29
C HIS A 10 -8.37 16.63 22.05
N VAL A 11 -8.05 15.42 21.61
CA VAL A 11 -7.25 15.11 20.43
C VAL A 11 -8.05 14.09 19.64
N CYS A 12 -8.56 14.47 18.47
CA CYS A 12 -9.27 13.55 17.59
C CYS A 12 -8.24 12.81 16.72
N VAL A 13 -8.24 11.47 16.72
CA VAL A 13 -7.37 10.64 15.89
C VAL A 13 -8.15 10.11 14.68
N LEU A 14 -7.72 10.45 13.46
CA LEU A 14 -8.28 9.87 12.24
C LEU A 14 -7.59 8.52 11.97
N LEU A 15 -8.37 7.49 11.73
CA LEU A 15 -7.91 6.15 11.32
C LEU A 15 -7.91 6.02 9.79
N PRO A 16 -7.18 5.05 9.19
CA PRO A 16 -7.10 4.90 7.73
C PRO A 16 -8.45 4.53 7.11
N ASN A 17 -9.32 3.88 7.89
CA ASN A 17 -10.71 3.58 7.54
C ASN A 17 -11.66 4.79 7.73
N LYS A 18 -11.11 6.01 7.84
CA LYS A 18 -11.84 7.28 8.04
C LYS A 18 -12.61 7.40 9.36
N GLN A 19 -12.44 6.46 10.29
CA GLN A 19 -13.05 6.56 11.63
C GLN A 19 -12.31 7.58 12.50
N HIS A 20 -13.06 8.24 13.39
CA HIS A 20 -12.53 9.21 14.33
C HIS A 20 -12.48 8.62 15.75
N LEU A 21 -11.35 8.79 16.43
CA LEU A 21 -11.14 8.38 17.82
C LEU A 21 -10.80 9.58 18.69
N ASP A 22 -11.73 10.00 19.53
CA ASP A 22 -11.52 11.13 20.44
C ASP A 22 -10.74 10.72 21.69
N CYS A 23 -9.55 11.29 21.84
CA CYS A 23 -8.65 11.06 22.97
C CYS A 23 -8.67 12.27 23.92
N SER A 24 -8.89 12.03 25.21
CA SER A 24 -8.75 13.05 26.25
C SER A 24 -7.42 12.88 26.97
N VAL A 25 -6.50 13.84 26.81
CA VAL A 25 -5.14 13.78 27.35
C VAL A 25 -4.79 14.98 28.22
N ARG A 26 -3.82 14.83 29.13
CA ARG A 26 -3.40 15.93 30.01
C ARG A 26 -2.64 17.00 29.23
N MET A 27 -2.63 18.25 29.70
CA MET A 27 -1.84 19.35 29.11
C MET A 27 -0.33 19.05 28.92
N ARG A 28 0.24 18.15 29.71
CA ARG A 28 1.65 17.74 29.65
C ARG A 28 1.86 16.38 28.96
N ALA A 29 0.83 15.86 28.30
CA ALA A 29 0.84 14.54 27.70
C ALA A 29 1.91 14.38 26.62
N ARG A 30 2.44 13.17 26.53
CA ARG A 30 3.32 12.72 25.45
C ARG A 30 2.53 11.96 24.38
N GLY A 31 3.12 11.79 23.20
CA GLY A 31 2.51 11.00 22.12
C GLY A 31 2.10 9.58 22.55
N GLN A 32 2.87 8.96 23.45
CA GLN A 32 2.57 7.63 23.98
C GLN A 32 1.22 7.55 24.71
N GLU A 33 0.74 8.63 25.35
CA GLU A 33 -0.57 8.64 26.02
C GLU A 33 -1.73 8.57 25.00
N VAL A 34 -1.59 9.24 23.86
CA VAL A 34 -2.53 9.15 22.75
C VAL A 34 -2.48 7.74 22.15
N MET A 35 -1.26 7.23 21.87
CA MET A 35 -1.09 5.89 21.30
C MET A 35 -1.72 4.80 22.18
N LYS A 36 -1.53 4.86 23.50
CA LYS A 36 -2.18 3.92 24.44
C LYS A 36 -3.70 3.96 24.38
N THR A 37 -4.27 5.14 24.13
CA THR A 37 -5.72 5.29 23.99
C THR A 37 -6.20 4.65 22.69
N VAL A 38 -5.49 4.88 21.59
CA VAL A 38 -5.74 4.26 20.28
C VAL A 38 -5.64 2.73 20.33
N LEU A 39 -4.58 2.19 20.94
CA LEU A 39 -4.40 0.74 21.12
C LEU A 39 -5.56 0.12 21.90
N ARG A 40 -5.98 0.78 22.99
CA ARG A 40 -7.11 0.33 23.81
C ARG A 40 -8.44 0.35 23.04
N SER A 41 -8.72 1.42 22.30
CA SER A 41 -9.97 1.54 21.54
C SER A 41 -10.03 0.55 20.37
N LEU A 42 -8.89 0.26 19.74
CA LEU A 42 -8.80 -0.76 18.70
C LEU A 42 -8.79 -2.20 19.27
N GLY A 43 -8.46 -2.36 20.55
CA GLY A 43 -8.31 -3.67 21.19
C GLY A 43 -7.13 -4.45 20.59
N VAL A 44 -6.01 -3.78 20.37
CA VAL A 44 -4.77 -4.37 19.84
C VAL A 44 -3.59 -4.04 20.76
N GLY A 45 -2.64 -4.98 20.89
CA GLY A 45 -1.47 -4.80 21.76
C GLY A 45 -0.39 -3.90 21.16
N ASP A 46 -0.25 -3.95 19.84
CA ASP A 46 0.72 -3.16 19.06
C ASP A 46 0.17 -2.94 17.65
N LEU A 47 0.51 -1.81 17.05
CA LEU A 47 0.20 -1.51 15.66
C LEU A 47 1.31 -1.92 14.69
N GLN A 48 2.52 -2.27 15.15
CA GLN A 48 3.68 -2.74 14.37
C GLN A 48 4.19 -1.78 13.28
N VAL A 49 3.35 -1.47 12.29
CA VAL A 49 3.63 -0.63 11.12
C VAL A 49 3.10 0.80 11.23
N PHE A 50 2.22 1.07 12.20
CA PHE A 50 1.60 2.38 12.34
C PHE A 50 2.32 3.31 13.30
N GLY A 51 2.24 4.61 13.03
CA GLY A 51 2.70 5.67 13.91
C GLY A 51 1.76 6.86 13.88
N LEU A 52 1.70 7.62 14.97
CA LEU A 52 0.94 8.88 14.97
C LEU A 52 1.70 9.92 14.13
N ALA A 53 1.06 10.52 13.12
CA ALA A 53 1.62 11.62 12.37
C ALA A 53 0.70 12.85 12.35
N LEU A 54 1.27 14.01 12.05
CA LEU A 54 0.54 15.24 11.79
C LEU A 54 0.68 15.60 10.32
N LEU A 55 -0.43 15.88 9.65
CA LEU A 55 -0.40 16.52 8.34
C LEU A 55 -0.18 18.02 8.52
N ARG A 56 0.95 18.53 8.04
CA ARG A 56 1.29 19.96 8.08
C ARG A 56 1.96 20.33 6.76
N ASP A 57 1.49 21.40 6.11
CA ASP A 57 2.04 21.88 4.84
C ASP A 57 2.11 20.78 3.75
N ASN A 58 1.09 19.90 3.72
CA ASN A 58 1.00 18.69 2.88
C ASN A 58 2.07 17.62 3.13
N GLU A 59 2.76 17.66 4.27
CA GLU A 59 3.75 16.67 4.67
C GLU A 59 3.34 15.97 5.97
N TYR A 60 3.67 14.68 6.06
CA TYR A 60 3.45 13.91 7.28
C TYR A 60 4.64 14.04 8.23
N LEU A 61 4.35 14.53 9.42
CA LEU A 61 5.31 14.63 10.52
C LEU A 61 4.99 13.59 11.60
N PHE A 62 5.71 12.46 11.60
CA PHE A 62 5.56 11.42 12.61
C PHE A 62 5.95 11.93 14.01
N LEU A 63 5.05 11.75 14.97
CA LEU A 63 5.25 12.08 16.37
C LEU A 63 6.29 11.15 17.00
N ASP A 64 7.22 11.76 17.73
CA ASP A 64 8.02 11.02 18.69
C ASP A 64 7.18 10.78 19.93
N LEU A 65 6.82 9.52 20.18
CA LEU A 65 5.92 9.13 21.28
C LEU A 65 6.49 9.54 22.66
N GLU A 66 7.80 9.73 22.77
CA GLU A 66 8.45 10.18 24.00
C GLU A 66 8.38 11.69 24.22
N GLN A 67 8.06 12.46 23.18
CA GLN A 67 8.01 13.92 23.24
C GLN A 67 6.62 14.43 23.65
N LYS A 68 6.61 15.58 24.31
CA LYS A 68 5.37 16.26 24.71
C LYS A 68 4.64 16.78 23.48
N LEU A 69 3.32 16.57 23.42
CA LEU A 69 2.46 17.01 22.32
C LEU A 69 2.55 18.52 22.05
N ARG A 70 2.74 19.34 23.10
CA ARG A 70 2.93 20.79 22.98
C ARG A 70 4.09 21.21 22.05
N LYS A 71 5.09 20.34 21.83
CA LYS A 71 6.20 20.64 20.91
C LYS A 71 5.74 20.65 19.45
N TYR A 72 4.73 19.85 19.15
CA TYR A 72 4.17 19.67 17.82
C TYR A 72 3.09 20.70 17.51
N PHE A 73 2.17 20.91 18.45
CA PHE A 73 1.07 21.86 18.30
C PHE A 73 1.44 23.30 18.67
N GLY A 74 2.57 23.52 19.36
CA GLY A 74 3.03 24.86 19.73
C GLY A 74 1.97 25.66 20.47
N LYS A 75 1.70 26.89 20.00
CA LYS A 75 0.70 27.80 20.59
C LYS A 75 -0.75 27.33 20.39
N THR A 76 -1.03 26.47 19.41
CA THR A 76 -2.41 26.01 19.18
C THR A 76 -2.85 24.98 20.23
N TRP A 77 -1.90 24.34 20.94
CA TRP A 77 -2.14 23.39 22.04
C TRP A 77 -2.97 23.96 23.21
N SER A 78 -2.95 25.28 23.40
CA SER A 78 -3.70 25.94 24.47
C SER A 78 -5.16 26.29 24.11
N ARG A 79 -5.57 26.12 22.84
CA ARG A 79 -6.95 26.34 22.38
C ARG A 79 -7.79 25.07 22.59
N ASN A 80 -9.11 25.23 22.77
CA ASN A 80 -10.00 24.16 23.25
C ASN A 80 -10.40 23.11 22.19
N SER A 81 -10.09 23.27 20.90
CA SER A 81 -10.43 22.27 19.88
C SER A 81 -9.34 22.17 18.81
N LEU A 82 -8.48 21.16 18.92
CA LEU A 82 -7.53 20.82 17.86
C LEU A 82 -8.03 19.55 17.15
N LYS A 83 -8.52 19.73 15.93
CA LYS A 83 -8.66 18.62 14.98
C LYS A 83 -7.27 18.23 14.53
N VAL A 84 -6.91 16.99 14.74
CA VAL A 84 -5.63 16.47 14.32
C VAL A 84 -5.93 15.37 13.30
N SER A 85 -5.66 15.63 12.03
CA SER A 85 -5.75 14.57 11.02
C SER A 85 -4.46 13.77 11.07
N PHE A 86 -4.56 12.54 11.58
CA PHE A 86 -3.46 11.59 11.67
C PHE A 86 -3.57 10.63 10.48
N SER A 87 -2.53 10.54 9.65
CA SER A 87 -2.38 9.42 8.70
C SER A 87 -1.13 8.63 9.06
N LEU A 88 -1.16 7.33 8.76
CA LEU A 88 -0.98 6.40 9.86
C LEU A 88 0.11 5.35 9.59
N VAL A 89 0.64 5.19 8.38
CA VAL A 89 1.70 4.18 8.13
C VAL A 89 3.10 4.75 8.29
N LYS A 90 3.81 4.24 9.30
CA LYS A 90 5.23 4.54 9.54
C LYS A 90 6.15 3.62 8.72
N PHE A 91 5.73 2.39 8.47
CA PHE A 91 6.53 1.41 7.73
C PHE A 91 5.65 0.66 6.75
N TYR A 92 6.05 0.60 5.47
CA TYR A 92 5.38 -0.24 4.50
C TYR A 92 6.01 -1.64 4.51
N LEU A 93 5.17 -2.64 4.70
CA LEU A 93 5.48 -4.05 4.56
C LEU A 93 4.90 -4.57 3.24
N GLU A 94 5.72 -5.31 2.50
CA GLU A 94 5.30 -5.95 1.26
C GLU A 94 4.34 -7.11 1.51
N ASN A 95 4.53 -7.87 2.58
CA ASN A 95 3.67 -9.00 2.91
C ASN A 95 2.85 -8.72 4.18
N GLY A 96 1.52 -8.74 4.06
CA GLY A 96 0.60 -8.53 5.18
C GLY A 96 0.70 -9.60 6.28
N LEU A 97 1.25 -10.79 5.98
CA LEU A 97 1.47 -11.85 6.97
C LEU A 97 2.48 -11.47 8.06
N LEU A 98 3.35 -10.50 7.78
CA LEU A 98 4.26 -9.93 8.78
C LEU A 98 3.51 -9.09 9.83
N ILE A 99 2.24 -8.73 9.58
CA ILE A 99 1.39 -8.01 10.53
C ILE A 99 0.56 -9.03 11.30
N LEU A 100 0.95 -9.30 12.55
CA LEU A 100 0.33 -10.37 13.35
C LEU A 100 -1.15 -10.18 13.71
N SER A 101 -1.65 -8.95 13.71
CA SER A 101 -3.04 -8.66 14.10
C SER A 101 -3.91 -8.45 12.87
N SER A 102 -4.98 -9.24 12.73
CA SER A 102 -5.96 -9.08 11.65
C SER A 102 -6.60 -7.69 11.60
N LYS A 103 -6.83 -7.05 12.76
CA LYS A 103 -7.30 -5.66 12.84
C LYS A 103 -6.27 -4.68 12.27
N VAL A 104 -4.99 -4.91 12.54
CA VAL A 104 -3.91 -4.07 12.02
C VAL A 104 -3.71 -4.31 10.52
N GLN A 105 -3.84 -5.55 10.04
CA GLN A 105 -3.87 -5.87 8.61
C GLN A 105 -5.01 -5.13 7.91
N GLN A 106 -6.22 -5.12 8.47
CA GLN A 106 -7.35 -4.35 7.94
C GLN A 106 -7.06 -2.85 7.88
N LEU A 107 -6.48 -2.26 8.93
CA LEU A 107 -6.10 -0.85 8.90
C LEU A 107 -5.02 -0.58 7.84
N TYR A 108 -4.11 -1.51 7.62
CA TYR A 108 -3.01 -1.38 6.65
C TYR A 108 -3.52 -1.47 5.22
N TYR A 109 -4.44 -2.40 4.99
CA TYR A 109 -5.25 -2.45 3.78
C TYR A 109 -5.96 -1.13 3.50
N TRP A 110 -6.65 -0.53 4.49
CA TRP A 110 -7.33 0.74 4.29
C TRP A 110 -6.40 1.89 3.93
N GLU A 111 -5.20 1.96 4.52
CA GLU A 111 -4.21 2.96 4.11
C GLU A 111 -3.78 2.74 2.65
N LEU A 112 -3.40 1.50 2.29
CA LEU A 112 -2.98 1.18 0.93
C LEU A 112 -4.11 1.42 -0.08
N ARG A 113 -5.37 1.14 0.26
CA ARG A 113 -6.54 1.47 -0.57
C ARG A 113 -6.58 2.95 -0.94
N GLN A 114 -6.35 3.85 0.02
CA GLN A 114 -6.31 5.29 -0.27
C GLN A 114 -5.13 5.67 -1.16
N LYS A 115 -3.98 5.00 -0.99
CA LYS A 115 -2.79 5.22 -1.82
C LYS A 115 -2.99 4.75 -3.26
N VAL A 116 -3.58 3.57 -3.45
CA VAL A 116 -3.92 3.02 -4.77
C VAL A 116 -4.85 3.98 -5.50
N LEU A 117 -5.90 4.49 -4.87
CA LEU A 117 -6.81 5.46 -5.49
C LEU A 117 -6.13 6.79 -5.89
N GLN A 118 -5.00 7.11 -5.28
CA GLN A 118 -4.19 8.31 -5.59
C GLN A 118 -3.05 8.01 -6.58
N SER A 119 -2.81 6.74 -6.92
CA SER A 119 -1.71 6.31 -7.77
C SER A 119 -1.78 6.96 -9.14
N GLN A 120 -0.61 7.31 -9.68
CA GLN A 120 -0.39 7.83 -11.03
C GLN A 120 0.45 6.85 -11.87
N ASP A 121 0.49 5.57 -11.48
CA ASP A 121 1.22 4.53 -12.21
C ASP A 121 0.43 4.06 -13.44
N HIS A 122 0.59 4.79 -14.55
CA HIS A 122 -0.06 4.50 -15.82
C HIS A 122 0.44 3.20 -16.50
N GLN A 123 1.53 2.61 -16.02
CA GLN A 123 2.14 1.44 -16.67
C GLN A 123 1.58 0.11 -16.14
N GLN A 124 0.78 0.14 -15.08
CA GLN A 124 0.29 -1.05 -14.39
C GLN A 124 -1.24 -1.10 -14.30
N GLU A 125 -1.93 -0.81 -15.41
CA GLU A 125 -3.40 -0.88 -15.45
C GLU A 125 -3.95 -2.25 -15.02
N ALA A 126 -3.38 -3.35 -15.54
CA ALA A 126 -3.82 -4.69 -15.18
C ALA A 126 -3.75 -4.96 -13.67
N LEU A 127 -2.71 -4.48 -13.00
CA LEU A 127 -2.57 -4.59 -11.55
C LEU A 127 -3.64 -3.77 -10.82
N LEU A 128 -4.02 -2.59 -11.33
CA LEU A 128 -5.09 -1.79 -10.74
C LEU A 128 -6.46 -2.49 -10.82
N PHE A 129 -6.71 -3.24 -11.90
CA PHE A 129 -7.90 -4.10 -12.00
C PHE A 129 -7.86 -5.27 -11.01
N GLN A 130 -6.71 -5.93 -10.84
CA GLN A 130 -6.52 -6.99 -9.84
C GLN A 130 -6.72 -6.47 -8.40
N LEU A 131 -6.20 -5.28 -8.12
CA LEU A 131 -6.39 -4.60 -6.85
C LEU A 131 -7.86 -4.24 -6.60
N ALA A 132 -8.58 -3.78 -7.62
CA ALA A 132 -10.01 -3.50 -7.52
C ALA A 132 -10.81 -4.79 -7.24
N ALA A 133 -10.53 -5.88 -7.96
CA ALA A 133 -11.16 -7.18 -7.72
C ALA A 133 -10.89 -7.71 -6.31
N SER A 134 -9.63 -7.66 -5.86
CA SER A 134 -9.23 -8.05 -4.50
C SER A 134 -9.92 -7.19 -3.42
N ALA A 135 -10.08 -5.89 -3.67
CA ALA A 135 -10.77 -4.99 -2.77
C ALA A 135 -12.28 -5.25 -2.71
N LEU A 136 -12.92 -5.54 -3.85
CA LEU A 136 -14.32 -5.97 -3.91
C LEU A 136 -14.51 -7.27 -3.11
N GLN A 137 -13.64 -8.27 -3.30
CA GLN A 137 -13.71 -9.53 -2.56
C GLN A 137 -13.50 -9.34 -1.05
N ALA A 138 -12.62 -8.42 -0.65
CA ALA A 138 -12.36 -8.12 0.76
C ALA A 138 -13.55 -7.44 1.45
N GLU A 139 -14.28 -6.58 0.74
CA GLU A 139 -15.31 -5.70 1.31
C GLU A 139 -16.74 -6.24 1.10
N VAL A 140 -17.03 -6.68 -0.11
CA VAL A 140 -18.33 -7.26 -0.52
C VAL A 140 -18.35 -8.75 -0.21
N GLY A 141 -17.29 -9.48 -0.58
CA GLY A 141 -17.26 -10.94 -0.57
C GLY A 141 -17.69 -11.51 -1.93
N ASP A 142 -17.96 -12.82 -1.97
CA ASP A 142 -18.30 -13.52 -3.20
C ASP A 142 -19.42 -12.83 -3.99
N LEU A 143 -19.16 -12.59 -5.28
CA LEU A 143 -20.14 -12.05 -6.20
C LEU A 143 -21.34 -13.00 -6.32
N GLU A 144 -22.55 -12.48 -6.09
CA GLU A 144 -23.76 -13.28 -6.27
C GLU A 144 -24.01 -13.55 -7.77
N ARG A 145 -24.44 -14.78 -8.09
CA ARG A 145 -24.58 -15.27 -9.47
C ARG A 145 -25.54 -14.45 -10.33
N GLY A 146 -26.38 -13.59 -9.74
CA GLY A 146 -27.29 -12.67 -10.43
C GLY A 146 -26.74 -11.28 -10.74
N GLU A 147 -25.56 -10.93 -10.21
CA GLU A 147 -24.94 -9.60 -10.37
C GLU A 147 -23.83 -9.59 -11.44
N GLY A 148 -23.44 -10.77 -11.93
CA GLY A 148 -22.37 -10.95 -12.93
C GLY A 148 -22.62 -12.00 -14.02
N ALA A 149 -23.76 -12.69 -14.04
CA ALA A 149 -24.05 -13.67 -15.09
C ALA A 149 -24.57 -13.02 -16.37
N GLU A 150 -24.13 -13.57 -17.49
CA GLU A 150 -24.73 -13.35 -18.81
C GLU A 150 -26.14 -13.94 -18.82
N ASP A 151 -27.07 -13.20 -19.42
CA ASP A 151 -28.45 -13.61 -19.63
C ASP A 151 -28.48 -14.90 -20.48
N GLU A 152 -28.64 -16.06 -19.84
CA GLU A 152 -29.26 -17.20 -20.50
C GLU A 152 -30.76 -16.89 -20.69
N GLY A 153 -31.06 -16.21 -21.81
CA GLY A 153 -32.35 -16.25 -22.50
C GLY A 153 -33.57 -15.78 -21.70
N GLY A 154 -33.77 -14.46 -21.60
CA GLY A 154 -35.06 -13.87 -21.23
C GLY A 154 -35.13 -12.38 -21.53
N ASP A 155 -36.11 -11.97 -22.34
CA ASP A 155 -36.37 -10.60 -22.85
C ASP A 155 -36.72 -9.52 -21.78
N GLU A 156 -36.26 -9.68 -20.54
CA GLU A 156 -36.38 -8.65 -19.51
C GLU A 156 -34.99 -8.14 -19.18
N LYS A 157 -34.66 -6.99 -19.76
CA LYS A 157 -33.47 -6.17 -19.50
C LYS A 157 -33.41 -5.83 -18.01
N LYS A 158 -32.99 -6.78 -17.18
CA LYS A 158 -32.68 -6.55 -15.77
C LYS A 158 -31.57 -5.52 -15.78
N GLU A 159 -31.88 -4.32 -15.29
CA GLU A 159 -30.86 -3.35 -14.90
C GLU A 159 -29.83 -4.12 -14.08
N ARG A 160 -28.61 -4.26 -14.60
CA ARG A 160 -27.48 -4.76 -13.81
C ARG A 160 -27.44 -3.88 -12.57
N VAL A 161 -27.80 -4.45 -11.42
CA VAL A 161 -27.73 -3.73 -10.16
C VAL A 161 -26.26 -3.38 -9.99
N GLN A 162 -25.96 -2.09 -10.05
CA GLN A 162 -24.60 -1.62 -9.89
C GLN A 162 -24.21 -1.82 -8.42
N TYR A 163 -23.54 -2.93 -8.11
CA TYR A 163 -23.15 -3.30 -6.75
C TYR A 163 -21.90 -2.56 -6.25
N PHE A 164 -21.19 -1.83 -7.14
CA PHE A 164 -20.04 -1.02 -6.77
C PHE A 164 -19.90 0.26 -7.63
N LEU A 165 -19.26 1.28 -7.07
CA LEU A 165 -18.92 2.52 -7.76
C LEU A 165 -17.45 2.50 -8.20
N PRO A 166 -17.11 2.70 -9.48
CA PRO A 166 -15.71 2.72 -9.93
C PRO A 166 -14.83 3.72 -9.16
N GLU A 167 -15.40 4.84 -8.73
CA GLU A 167 -14.72 5.90 -7.98
C GLU A 167 -14.19 5.44 -6.61
N ASP A 168 -14.75 4.36 -6.05
CA ASP A 168 -14.31 3.77 -4.79
C ASP A 168 -13.16 2.76 -4.96
N TYR A 169 -12.88 2.30 -6.20
CA TYR A 169 -11.94 1.21 -6.47
C TYR A 169 -10.83 1.57 -7.47
N PHE A 170 -11.02 2.60 -8.30
CA PHE A 170 -10.08 2.98 -9.35
C PHE A 170 -9.58 4.42 -9.23
N PRO A 171 -8.32 4.70 -9.61
CA PRO A 171 -7.81 6.06 -9.68
C PRO A 171 -8.60 6.93 -10.69
N PRO A 172 -8.78 8.24 -10.42
CA PRO A 172 -9.51 9.13 -11.32
C PRO A 172 -8.99 9.14 -12.76
N TRP A 173 -7.67 9.02 -12.96
CA TRP A 173 -7.08 9.00 -14.30
C TRP A 173 -7.51 7.78 -15.10
N LEU A 174 -7.64 6.61 -14.44
CA LEU A 174 -8.00 5.36 -15.10
C LEU A 174 -9.48 5.36 -15.48
N ILE A 175 -10.33 5.91 -14.60
CA ILE A 175 -11.75 6.14 -14.88
C ILE A 175 -11.92 7.07 -16.08
N ASN A 176 -11.14 8.16 -16.15
CA ASN A 176 -11.18 9.09 -17.27
C ASN A 176 -10.63 8.47 -18.57
N HIS A 177 -9.63 7.58 -18.46
CA HIS A 177 -9.00 6.95 -19.63
C HIS A 177 -9.86 5.84 -20.25
N ARG A 178 -10.37 4.91 -19.43
CA ARG A 178 -11.14 3.73 -19.90
C ARG A 178 -12.65 3.97 -19.92
N GLY A 179 -13.15 4.92 -19.12
CA GLY A 179 -14.57 5.20 -18.95
C GLY A 179 -15.25 4.30 -17.92
N ARG A 180 -16.26 4.83 -17.24
CA ARG A 180 -16.99 4.11 -16.17
C ARG A 180 -17.64 2.81 -16.64
N ASN A 181 -18.24 2.81 -17.82
CA ASN A 181 -18.95 1.64 -18.35
C ASN A 181 -18.01 0.46 -18.58
N PHE A 182 -16.79 0.72 -19.05
CA PHE A 182 -15.76 -0.30 -19.21
C PHE A 182 -15.41 -0.95 -17.87
N LEU A 183 -15.18 -0.14 -16.83
CA LEU A 183 -14.88 -0.63 -15.49
C LEU A 183 -16.02 -1.49 -14.92
N LEU A 184 -17.27 -1.04 -15.09
CA LEU A 184 -18.45 -1.77 -14.65
C LEU A 184 -18.68 -3.08 -15.40
N GLN A 185 -18.24 -3.17 -16.64
CA GLN A 185 -18.36 -4.38 -17.44
C GLN A 185 -17.29 -5.43 -17.06
N HIS A 186 -16.03 -5.01 -16.88
CA HIS A 186 -14.91 -5.93 -16.76
C HIS A 186 -14.49 -6.27 -15.31
N SER A 187 -14.73 -5.38 -14.34
CA SER A 187 -14.37 -5.66 -12.94
C SER A 187 -15.13 -6.84 -12.33
N PRO A 188 -16.44 -7.05 -12.61
CA PRO A 188 -17.18 -8.20 -12.09
C PRO A 188 -16.61 -9.55 -12.53
N VAL A 189 -16.05 -9.63 -13.74
CA VAL A 189 -15.41 -10.86 -14.24
C VAL A 189 -14.24 -11.23 -13.34
N LEU A 190 -13.31 -10.29 -13.12
CA LEU A 190 -12.16 -10.51 -12.24
C LEU A 190 -12.55 -10.71 -10.77
N HIS A 191 -13.63 -10.07 -10.31
CA HIS A 191 -14.17 -10.30 -8.98
C HIS A 191 -14.73 -11.72 -8.84
N GLY A 192 -15.39 -12.23 -9.88
CA GLY A 192 -15.91 -13.59 -9.97
C GLY A 192 -14.83 -14.66 -9.87
N GLU A 193 -13.65 -14.42 -10.46
CA GLU A 193 -12.47 -15.32 -10.34
C GLU A 193 -12.00 -15.50 -8.90
N LEU A 194 -12.28 -14.55 -8.00
CA LEU A 194 -11.89 -14.60 -6.60
C LEU A 194 -12.92 -15.31 -5.71
N ARG A 195 -14.01 -15.84 -6.27
CA ARG A 195 -15.07 -16.51 -5.53
C ARG A 195 -14.51 -17.64 -4.66
N GLY A 196 -14.99 -17.72 -3.42
CA GLY A 196 -14.50 -18.67 -2.42
C GLY A 196 -13.22 -18.21 -1.71
N THR A 197 -12.59 -17.12 -2.14
CA THR A 197 -11.46 -16.53 -1.44
C THR A 197 -11.95 -15.84 -0.17
N PRO A 198 -11.46 -16.22 1.03
CA PRO A 198 -11.89 -15.57 2.26
C PRO A 198 -11.41 -14.12 2.30
N ARG A 199 -12.21 -13.23 2.91
CA ARG A 199 -11.90 -11.79 3.02
C ARG A 199 -10.51 -11.50 3.58
N SER A 200 -10.05 -12.28 4.55
CA SER A 200 -8.70 -12.16 5.12
C SER A 200 -7.60 -12.40 4.08
N ARG A 201 -7.79 -13.37 3.19
CA ARG A 201 -6.83 -13.68 2.11
C ARG A 201 -6.87 -12.63 1.01
N ALA A 202 -8.06 -12.13 0.66
CA ALA A 202 -8.21 -11.01 -0.28
C ALA A 202 -7.48 -9.74 0.23
N ILE A 203 -7.58 -9.44 1.53
CA ILE A 203 -6.83 -8.35 2.18
C ILE A 203 -5.31 -8.56 2.04
N LEU A 204 -4.81 -9.76 2.32
CA LEU A 204 -3.38 -10.07 2.22
C LEU A 204 -2.87 -9.98 0.78
N GLN A 205 -3.66 -10.46 -0.18
CA GLN A 205 -3.36 -10.36 -1.61
C GLN A 205 -3.29 -8.90 -2.04
N PHE A 206 -4.29 -8.09 -1.67
CA PHE A 206 -4.30 -6.66 -1.95
C PHE A 206 -3.05 -5.97 -1.40
N ILE A 207 -2.67 -6.26 -0.15
CA ILE A 207 -1.48 -5.69 0.48
C ILE A 207 -0.22 -6.02 -0.34
N LYS A 208 -0.08 -7.27 -0.76
CA LYS A 208 1.07 -7.75 -1.53
C LYS A 208 1.16 -7.08 -2.89
N GLU A 209 0.05 -7.05 -3.62
CA GLU A 209 -0.04 -6.45 -4.96
C GLU A 209 0.16 -4.94 -4.92
N ALA A 210 -0.48 -4.24 -3.98
CA ALA A 210 -0.39 -2.79 -3.85
C ALA A 210 1.04 -2.35 -3.51
N SER A 211 1.79 -3.20 -2.83
CA SER A 211 3.21 -2.96 -2.53
C SER A 211 4.10 -3.07 -3.77
N SER A 212 3.62 -3.64 -4.88
CA SER A 212 4.37 -3.70 -6.13
C SER A 212 4.23 -2.44 -7.00
N LEU A 213 3.14 -1.66 -6.83
CA LEU A 213 2.98 -0.34 -7.46
C LEU A 213 4.14 0.60 -7.11
N GLN A 214 4.58 1.43 -8.06
CA GLN A 214 5.77 2.27 -7.86
C GLN A 214 5.55 3.35 -6.79
N ASP A 215 4.32 3.82 -6.60
CA ASP A 215 4.00 5.00 -5.82
C ASP A 215 3.10 4.75 -4.60
N ALA A 216 2.44 3.60 -4.49
CA ALA A 216 1.47 3.34 -3.43
C ALA A 216 2.12 3.15 -2.04
N ALA A 217 3.26 2.48 -1.97
CA ALA A 217 3.96 2.17 -0.71
C ALA A 217 5.05 3.21 -0.36
N LEU A 218 4.78 4.49 -0.61
CA LEU A 218 5.75 5.58 -0.45
C LEU A 218 5.37 6.62 0.62
N THR A 219 6.40 7.11 1.33
CA THR A 219 6.33 8.38 2.07
C THR A 219 7.17 9.44 1.37
N PHE A 220 6.54 10.56 1.01
CA PHE A 220 7.20 11.68 0.35
C PHE A 220 7.60 12.77 1.35
N TYR A 221 8.81 13.31 1.17
CA TYR A 221 9.33 14.48 1.90
C TYR A 221 9.87 15.52 0.92
N ARG A 222 9.51 16.79 1.12
CA ARG A 222 10.00 17.90 0.30
C ARG A 222 11.31 18.43 0.85
N MET A 223 12.37 18.34 0.05
CA MET A 223 13.71 18.81 0.46
C MET A 223 14.47 19.42 -0.71
N LYS A 224 15.43 20.29 -0.40
CA LYS A 224 16.35 20.86 -1.39
C LYS A 224 17.64 20.03 -1.41
N GLN A 225 17.97 19.47 -2.56
CA GLN A 225 19.27 18.84 -2.81
C GLN A 225 20.27 19.89 -3.32
N VAL A 226 21.52 19.83 -2.87
CA VAL A 226 22.52 20.85 -3.23
C VAL A 226 23.77 20.27 -3.91
N ARG A 227 24.11 18.99 -3.71
CA ARG A 227 25.30 18.37 -4.36
C ARG A 227 25.09 16.89 -4.69
N LEU A 228 25.33 16.53 -5.95
CA LEU A 228 25.71 15.19 -6.40
C LEU A 228 27.23 15.18 -6.51
N LEU A 229 27.92 14.30 -5.78
CA LEU A 229 29.27 13.91 -6.19
C LEU A 229 29.12 12.96 -7.40
N PRO A 230 29.99 13.04 -8.42
CA PRO A 230 29.64 12.70 -9.79
C PRO A 230 29.71 11.20 -10.09
N TYR A 231 28.89 10.35 -9.45
CA TYR A 231 28.64 8.96 -9.89
C TYR A 231 27.29 8.49 -9.32
N PHE A 232 26.18 8.84 -9.97
CA PHE A 232 24.84 8.38 -9.57
C PHE A 232 24.16 7.73 -10.77
N THR A 233 24.33 6.42 -10.93
CA THR A 233 23.43 5.60 -11.74
C THR A 233 22.28 5.14 -10.84
N SER A 234 21.07 5.34 -11.34
CA SER A 234 19.78 5.10 -10.69
C SER A 234 19.68 3.76 -9.94
N THR A 235 18.91 3.78 -8.84
CA THR A 235 18.52 2.66 -7.96
C THR A 235 19.63 2.10 -7.06
N LEU A 236 19.80 2.69 -5.86
CA LEU A 236 20.62 2.12 -4.80
C LEU A 236 19.76 1.44 -3.72
N PRO A 237 20.13 0.22 -3.29
CA PRO A 237 19.62 -0.39 -2.06
C PRO A 237 19.95 0.45 -0.83
N LEU A 238 18.94 0.80 -0.01
CA LEU A 238 19.15 1.55 1.24
C LEU A 238 19.94 0.77 2.33
N TYR A 239 20.50 -0.41 2.04
CA TYR A 239 21.29 -1.22 2.98
C TYR A 239 22.64 -0.60 3.37
N SER A 240 23.04 0.48 2.69
CA SER A 240 24.35 1.10 2.86
C SER A 240 24.27 2.60 3.19
N LEU A 241 23.10 3.10 3.62
CA LEU A 241 22.92 4.51 3.94
C LEU A 241 23.32 4.81 5.39
N PHE A 242 24.51 5.37 5.57
CA PHE A 242 24.89 6.02 6.82
C PHE A 242 24.25 7.41 6.88
N ILE A 243 23.33 7.56 7.83
CA ILE A 243 22.62 8.81 8.07
C ILE A 243 23.37 9.58 9.14
N PHE A 244 23.97 10.71 8.76
CA PHE A 244 24.70 11.56 9.69
C PHE A 244 23.85 12.79 10.03
N PRO A 245 23.47 12.98 11.31
CA PRO A 245 22.84 14.22 11.73
C PRO A 245 23.86 15.35 11.58
N LEU A 246 23.56 16.31 10.72
CA LEU A 246 24.36 17.53 10.60
C LEU A 246 23.58 18.74 11.13
N GLN A 247 24.33 19.79 11.40
CA GLN A 247 23.91 21.00 12.10
C GLN A 247 22.65 21.65 11.48
N GLY A 248 21.61 21.85 12.30
CA GLY A 248 20.44 22.64 11.92
C GLY A 248 19.51 21.95 10.92
N SER A 249 19.13 22.65 9.85
CA SER A 249 18.22 22.16 8.80
C SER A 249 18.90 21.31 7.72
N ARG A 250 20.21 21.06 7.85
CA ARG A 250 21.01 20.28 6.92
C ARG A 250 21.20 18.86 7.45
N PHE A 251 21.10 17.85 6.60
CA PHE A 251 21.52 16.50 6.96
C PHE A 251 22.12 15.77 5.76
N GLU A 252 22.86 14.70 6.03
CA GLU A 252 23.62 13.98 5.03
C GLU A 252 23.27 12.50 5.04
N ILE A 253 23.11 11.94 3.86
CA ILE A 253 22.93 10.51 3.65
C ILE A 253 24.12 10.04 2.81
N ALA A 254 24.94 9.15 3.37
CA ALA A 254 26.09 8.59 2.68
C ALA A 254 25.82 7.13 2.30
N ALA A 255 25.97 6.78 1.03
CA ALA A 255 26.17 5.40 0.57
C ALA A 255 27.68 5.09 0.53
N VAL A 256 28.04 3.79 0.42
CA VAL A 256 29.43 3.28 0.49
C VAL A 256 30.43 4.14 -0.29
N ASP A 257 30.04 4.66 -1.47
CA ASP A 257 30.92 5.48 -2.33
C ASP A 257 30.35 6.87 -2.68
N SER A 258 29.25 7.30 -2.06
CA SER A 258 28.62 8.59 -2.41
C SER A 258 27.98 9.29 -1.23
N LYS A 259 27.95 10.63 -1.28
CA LYS A 259 27.42 11.45 -0.20
C LYS A 259 26.42 12.46 -0.75
N LEU A 260 25.18 12.36 -0.28
CA LEU A 260 24.09 13.27 -0.63
C LEU A 260 23.80 14.21 0.55
N VAL A 261 23.72 15.50 0.25
CA VAL A 261 23.43 16.55 1.24
C VAL A 261 22.06 17.16 0.97
N TYR A 262 21.19 17.10 1.96
CA TYR A 262 19.82 17.59 1.92
C TYR A 262 19.62 18.74 2.90
N TYR A 263 18.74 19.66 2.52
CA TYR A 263 18.25 20.74 3.37
C TYR A 263 16.72 20.68 3.49
N THR A 264 16.23 20.81 4.71
CA THR A 264 14.80 20.97 5.01
C THR A 264 14.50 22.41 5.39
N HIS A 265 13.23 22.75 5.56
CA HIS A 265 12.83 24.09 5.99
C HIS A 265 13.14 24.39 7.47
N SER A 266 13.46 23.39 8.30
CA SER A 266 13.79 23.62 9.72
C SER A 266 14.58 22.48 10.36
N ALA A 267 15.39 22.78 11.38
CA ALA A 267 16.11 21.75 12.14
C ALA A 267 15.18 20.71 12.80
N PHE A 268 13.98 21.15 13.17
CA PHE A 268 12.95 20.26 13.68
C PHE A 268 12.51 19.24 12.63
N HIS A 269 12.28 19.69 11.38
CA HIS A 269 11.90 18.82 10.28
C HIS A 269 13.01 17.84 9.90
N SER A 270 14.27 18.30 9.81
CA SER A 270 15.42 17.41 9.59
C SER A 270 15.49 16.30 10.65
N LYS A 271 15.34 16.64 11.93
CA LYS A 271 15.35 15.65 13.01
C LYS A 271 14.22 14.62 12.86
N HIS A 272 13.06 15.04 12.37
CA HIS A 272 11.92 14.16 12.16
C HIS A 272 12.12 13.18 11.00
N ILE A 273 12.60 13.67 9.85
CA ILE A 273 12.94 12.82 8.71
C ILE A 273 14.00 11.80 9.11
N LEU A 274 15.09 12.26 9.76
CA LEU A 274 16.19 11.39 10.19
C LEU A 274 15.71 10.30 11.16
N LYS A 275 14.84 10.66 12.11
CA LYS A 275 14.24 9.69 13.03
C LYS A 275 13.39 8.68 12.28
N HIS A 276 12.56 9.14 11.33
CA HIS A 276 11.75 8.24 10.51
C HIS A 276 12.63 7.27 9.72
N LEU A 277 13.61 7.77 8.95
CA LEU A 277 14.55 6.95 8.18
C LEU A 277 15.30 5.93 9.07
N SER A 278 15.79 6.37 10.23
CA SER A 278 16.48 5.49 11.18
C SER A 278 15.55 4.40 11.75
N ASP A 279 14.33 4.78 12.12
CA ASP A 279 13.33 3.85 12.62
C ASP A 279 12.91 2.86 11.53
N SER A 280 12.79 3.30 10.27
CA SER A 280 12.42 2.46 9.13
C SER A 280 13.53 1.46 8.81
N HIS A 281 14.79 1.92 8.76
CA HIS A 281 15.93 1.03 8.59
C HIS A 281 16.00 -0.02 9.70
N ARG A 282 15.83 0.38 10.97
CA ARG A 282 15.81 -0.57 12.10
C ARG A 282 14.65 -1.57 11.97
N PHE A 283 13.47 -1.10 11.59
CA PHE A 283 12.32 -1.97 11.37
C PHE A 283 12.59 -3.00 10.28
N TYR A 284 13.10 -2.56 9.13
CA TYR A 284 13.49 -3.45 8.04
C TYR A 284 14.50 -4.52 8.48
N VAL A 285 15.59 -4.12 9.15
CA VAL A 285 16.61 -5.05 9.63
C VAL A 285 16.01 -6.10 10.56
N ASN A 286 15.04 -5.71 11.38
CA ASN A 286 14.36 -6.62 12.30
C ASN A 286 13.33 -7.53 11.62
N SER A 287 12.76 -7.13 10.48
CA SER A 287 11.71 -7.89 9.78
C SER A 287 12.20 -8.69 8.58
N LYS A 288 13.41 -8.43 8.05
CA LYS A 288 13.91 -9.00 6.80
C LYS A 288 13.98 -10.54 6.80
N ASP A 289 14.37 -11.15 7.92
CA ASP A 289 14.55 -12.61 7.99
C ASP A 289 13.18 -13.30 8.02
N ALA A 290 12.22 -12.73 8.74
CA ALA A 290 10.84 -13.20 8.73
C ALA A 290 10.20 -13.03 7.34
N ALA A 291 10.48 -11.92 6.65
CA ALA A 291 10.00 -11.68 5.29
C ALA A 291 10.55 -12.74 4.32
N CYS A 292 11.86 -13.03 4.40
CA CYS A 292 12.51 -14.08 3.62
C CYS A 292 11.88 -15.46 3.88
N TYR A 293 11.65 -15.80 5.15
CA TYR A 293 11.02 -17.06 5.52
C TYR A 293 9.59 -17.21 4.99
N ILE A 294 8.76 -16.16 5.10
CA ILE A 294 7.41 -16.17 4.55
C ILE A 294 7.44 -16.35 3.04
N GLN A 295 8.33 -15.63 2.34
CA GLN A 295 8.49 -15.78 0.90
C GLN A 295 8.83 -17.23 0.51
N GLN A 296 9.75 -17.88 1.24
CA GLN A 296 10.09 -19.28 1.00
C GLN A 296 8.88 -20.22 1.19
N LEU A 297 8.05 -19.98 2.21
CA LEU A 297 6.85 -20.78 2.44
C LEU A 297 5.82 -20.60 1.32
N GLU A 298 5.62 -19.37 0.84
CA GLU A 298 4.74 -19.09 -0.29
C GLU A 298 5.26 -19.77 -1.57
N ASP A 299 6.56 -19.68 -1.84
CA ASP A 299 7.18 -20.34 -3.00
C ASP A 299 7.02 -21.86 -2.93
N MET A 300 7.19 -22.47 -1.74
CA MET A 300 6.95 -23.91 -1.56
C MET A 300 5.47 -24.31 -1.73
N GLN A 301 4.53 -23.50 -1.25
CA GLN A 301 3.10 -23.75 -1.47
C GLN A 301 2.75 -23.66 -2.96
N ILE A 302 3.29 -22.67 -3.67
CA ILE A 302 3.11 -22.53 -5.12
C ILE A 302 3.70 -23.75 -5.84
N ILE A 303 4.91 -24.19 -5.49
CA ILE A 303 5.52 -25.39 -6.06
C ILE A 303 4.66 -26.62 -5.81
N PHE A 304 4.13 -26.79 -4.59
CA PHE A 304 3.24 -27.92 -4.27
C PHE A 304 1.96 -27.90 -5.10
N VAL A 305 1.30 -26.75 -5.21
CA VAL A 305 0.09 -26.59 -6.04
C VAL A 305 0.39 -26.83 -7.51
N LEU A 306 1.44 -26.23 -8.07
CA LEU A 306 1.83 -26.45 -9.47
C LEU A 306 2.19 -27.92 -9.74
N THR A 307 2.78 -28.62 -8.76
CA THR A 307 3.09 -30.04 -8.87
C THR A 307 1.79 -30.87 -8.91
N LEU A 308 0.83 -30.58 -8.02
CA LEU A 308 -0.49 -31.21 -8.06
C LEU A 308 -1.25 -30.91 -9.36
N MET A 309 -1.21 -29.66 -9.83
CA MET A 309 -1.87 -29.26 -11.07
C MET A 309 -1.23 -29.94 -12.29
N ALA A 310 0.09 -30.09 -12.32
CA ALA A 310 0.79 -30.83 -13.38
C ALA A 310 0.48 -32.35 -13.34
N GLU A 311 0.22 -32.91 -12.16
CA GLU A 311 -0.28 -34.28 -12.02
C GLU A 311 -1.73 -34.39 -12.55
N VAL A 312 -2.60 -33.41 -12.28
CA VAL A 312 -3.99 -33.36 -12.75
C VAL A 312 -4.11 -33.08 -14.25
N GLU A 313 -3.30 -32.19 -14.82
CA GLU A 313 -3.26 -31.90 -16.27
C GLU A 313 -2.81 -33.10 -17.11
N SER A 314 -2.18 -34.10 -16.49
CA SER A 314 -1.86 -35.36 -17.19
C SER A 314 -3.08 -36.26 -17.43
N GLU A 315 -4.24 -35.96 -16.80
CA GLU A 315 -5.45 -36.77 -16.87
C GLU A 315 -6.67 -36.10 -17.54
N GLU A 316 -6.64 -34.79 -17.87
CA GLU A 316 -7.81 -34.13 -18.48
C GLU A 316 -7.66 -33.80 -19.97
N ALA A 317 -8.65 -34.28 -20.74
CA ALA A 317 -8.82 -34.05 -22.17
C ALA A 317 -9.38 -32.65 -22.46
N PHE A 318 -8.84 -32.03 -23.51
CA PHE A 318 -9.22 -30.74 -24.08
C PHE A 318 -10.72 -30.63 -24.41
N VAL A 319 -11.34 -29.48 -24.11
CA VAL A 319 -12.60 -29.03 -24.75
C VAL A 319 -12.49 -27.56 -25.16
N ASP A 320 -12.99 -27.32 -26.38
CA ASP A 320 -12.90 -26.13 -27.23
C ASP A 320 -13.93 -25.04 -26.90
N ASP A 321 -13.47 -23.80 -26.66
CA ASP A 321 -14.05 -22.60 -27.29
C ASP A 321 -13.01 -21.45 -27.34
N PRO A 322 -12.49 -21.09 -28.53
CA PRO A 322 -11.54 -19.99 -28.69
C PRO A 322 -12.14 -18.58 -28.50
N ALA A 323 -13.47 -18.43 -28.40
CA ALA A 323 -14.12 -17.13 -28.26
C ALA A 323 -13.86 -16.44 -26.90
N GLU A 324 -13.73 -17.19 -25.80
CA GLU A 324 -13.53 -16.62 -24.46
C GLU A 324 -12.11 -16.03 -24.25
N VAL A 325 -11.12 -16.47 -25.03
CA VAL A 325 -9.71 -16.07 -24.89
C VAL A 325 -9.39 -14.77 -25.64
N THR A 326 -10.25 -14.36 -26.57
CA THR A 326 -9.97 -13.28 -27.53
C THR A 326 -9.86 -11.91 -26.86
N TRP A 327 -10.70 -11.61 -25.86
CA TRP A 327 -10.67 -10.31 -25.16
C TRP A 327 -9.48 -10.17 -24.19
N LEU A 328 -9.02 -11.27 -23.58
CA LEU A 328 -7.82 -11.28 -22.73
C LEU A 328 -6.56 -10.98 -23.55
N ALA A 329 -6.52 -11.42 -24.81
CA ALA A 329 -5.45 -11.07 -25.74
C ALA A 329 -5.48 -9.58 -26.12
N GLU A 330 -6.65 -8.99 -26.35
CA GLU A 330 -6.78 -7.55 -26.58
C GLU A 330 -6.37 -6.72 -25.34
N PHE A 331 -6.69 -7.19 -24.14
CA PHE A 331 -6.32 -6.56 -22.87
C PHE A 331 -4.80 -6.61 -22.59
N LEU A 332 -4.14 -7.71 -22.93
CA LEU A 332 -2.70 -7.90 -22.67
C LEU A 332 -1.78 -7.31 -23.75
N TYR A 333 -2.24 -7.20 -24.99
CA TYR A 333 -1.38 -6.83 -26.13
C TYR A 333 -1.78 -5.55 -26.86
N GLY A 334 -2.94 -4.94 -26.57
CA GLY A 334 -3.34 -3.64 -27.13
C GLY A 334 -3.34 -3.57 -28.66
N ALA A 335 -3.53 -4.70 -29.35
CA ALA A 335 -3.43 -4.80 -30.80
C ALA A 335 -4.82 -4.70 -31.46
N SER A 336 -4.94 -3.79 -32.44
CA SER A 336 -6.11 -3.61 -33.31
C SER A 336 -6.23 -4.76 -34.32
N VAL A 337 -7.46 -5.22 -34.55
CA VAL A 337 -7.82 -6.39 -35.36
C VAL A 337 -7.79 -6.08 -36.86
N ASP A 338 -6.60 -6.02 -37.48
CA ASP A 338 -6.45 -6.05 -38.94
C ASP A 338 -5.09 -6.67 -39.33
N GLY A 339 -4.98 -8.00 -39.20
CA GLY A 339 -3.81 -8.75 -39.66
C GLY A 339 -3.90 -10.25 -39.35
N PRO A 340 -3.40 -11.15 -40.22
CA PRO A 340 -3.61 -12.59 -40.06
C PRO A 340 -2.78 -13.17 -38.90
N LEU A 341 -3.47 -13.99 -38.09
CA LEU A 341 -2.95 -14.75 -36.95
C LEU A 341 -1.84 -15.72 -37.38
N GLN A 342 -0.61 -15.47 -36.90
CA GLN A 342 0.40 -16.51 -36.74
C GLN A 342 0.60 -16.74 -35.25
N LEU A 343 0.08 -17.87 -34.75
CA LEU A 343 0.37 -18.39 -33.42
C LEU A 343 1.72 -19.13 -33.46
N PRO A 344 2.68 -18.78 -32.60
CA PRO A 344 3.60 -19.77 -32.05
C PRO A 344 2.93 -20.38 -30.81
N SER A 345 2.72 -21.69 -30.84
CA SER A 345 2.35 -22.48 -29.68
C SER A 345 3.35 -22.28 -28.53
N SER A 346 2.83 -22.24 -27.30
CA SER A 346 3.53 -22.15 -26.00
C SER A 346 4.11 -20.77 -25.64
N THR A 347 3.31 -19.93 -24.97
CA THR A 347 3.85 -18.72 -24.30
C THR A 347 3.16 -18.37 -22.97
N TRP A 348 2.46 -19.32 -22.33
CA TRP A 348 2.06 -19.15 -20.92
C TRP A 348 3.17 -19.53 -19.94
N ALA A 349 4.13 -20.36 -20.36
CA ALA A 349 5.40 -20.51 -19.66
C ALA A 349 6.20 -19.18 -19.59
N GLY A 350 5.96 -18.24 -20.52
CA GLY A 350 6.67 -16.97 -20.62
C GLY A 350 6.27 -15.90 -19.59
N VAL A 351 5.06 -15.97 -19.04
CA VAL A 351 4.62 -15.03 -17.98
C VAL A 351 5.20 -15.45 -16.63
N CYS A 352 5.27 -16.75 -16.35
CA CYS A 352 6.02 -17.28 -15.20
C CYS A 352 7.54 -17.15 -15.36
N TYR A 353 8.09 -17.23 -16.59
CA TYR A 353 9.53 -17.08 -16.83
C TYR A 353 10.01 -15.61 -16.76
N ASN A 354 9.17 -14.64 -17.14
CA ASN A 354 9.48 -13.22 -16.97
C ASN A 354 9.45 -12.76 -15.50
N GLN A 355 8.78 -13.50 -14.62
CA GLN A 355 8.92 -13.35 -13.17
C GLN A 355 10.37 -13.66 -12.72
N HIS A 356 11.03 -14.63 -13.37
CA HIS A 356 12.39 -15.05 -13.03
C HIS A 356 13.48 -14.07 -13.48
N GLN A 357 13.27 -13.30 -14.55
CA GLN A 357 14.19 -12.21 -14.94
C GLN A 357 13.97 -10.90 -14.18
N ARG A 358 12.76 -10.66 -13.64
CA ARG A 358 12.50 -9.53 -12.71
C ARG A 358 13.16 -9.72 -11.33
N ASN A 359 13.61 -10.93 -11.00
CA ASN A 359 14.33 -11.25 -9.76
C ASN A 359 15.75 -10.64 -9.65
N TYR A 360 16.24 -9.91 -10.65
CA TYR A 360 17.51 -9.18 -10.54
C TYR A 360 17.36 -7.71 -10.14
N LEU A 361 16.21 -7.08 -10.41
CA LEU A 361 15.92 -5.70 -9.96
C LEU A 361 15.09 -5.64 -8.67
N HIS A 362 14.45 -6.76 -8.27
CA HIS A 362 13.67 -6.87 -7.03
C HIS A 362 14.46 -7.24 -5.77
N ARG A 363 15.80 -7.35 -5.83
CA ARG A 363 16.65 -7.77 -4.68
C ARG A 363 16.89 -6.69 -3.63
N VAL A 364 16.01 -5.71 -3.55
CA VAL A 364 16.21 -4.49 -2.78
C VAL A 364 14.89 -4.12 -2.10
N CYS A 365 14.42 -5.03 -1.25
CA CYS A 365 13.37 -4.74 -0.29
C CYS A 365 13.97 -3.75 0.72
N VAL A 366 13.84 -2.44 0.49
CA VAL A 366 14.23 -1.46 1.51
C VAL A 366 13.27 -0.30 1.49
N CYS A 367 12.65 -0.09 2.65
CA CYS A 367 11.99 1.14 3.10
C CYS A 367 11.83 2.17 1.98
N ARG A 368 10.74 2.02 1.22
CA ARG A 368 10.36 2.88 0.12
C ARG A 368 10.00 4.30 0.62
N VAL A 369 10.99 5.01 1.15
CA VAL A 369 10.94 6.45 1.40
C VAL A 369 11.62 7.08 0.19
N ILE A 370 10.83 7.39 -0.85
CA ILE A 370 11.36 8.16 -1.97
C ILE A 370 11.55 9.59 -1.48
N LEU A 371 12.81 10.00 -1.39
CA LEU A 371 13.20 11.38 -1.22
C LEU A 371 12.97 12.07 -2.57
N CYS A 372 11.76 12.61 -2.79
CA CYS A 372 11.50 13.44 -3.97
C CYS A 372 12.33 14.72 -3.87
N ILE A 373 13.30 14.84 -4.77
CA ILE A 373 14.07 16.06 -5.00
C ILE A 373 13.19 16.99 -5.81
N MET A 374 12.91 18.19 -5.27
CA MET A 374 12.31 19.29 -6.05
C MET A 374 13.38 20.13 -6.72
#